data_AF-A0A9E0Q5W0-F1
#
_entry.id   AF-A0A9E0Q5W0-F1
#
_cell.length_a   1.000
_cell.length_b   1.000
_cell.length_c   1.000
_cell.angle_alpha   90.00
_cell.angle_beta   90.00
_cell.angle_gamma   90.00
#
_symmetry.space_group_name_H-M   'P 1'
#
loop_
_entity.id
_entity.type
_entity.pdbx_description
1 polymer ?
#
loop_
_entity_poly.entity_id
_entity_poly.type
_entity_poly.pdbx_seq_one_letter_code
_entity_poly.pdbx_strand_id
1 'polypeptide(L)'
;MRESGRTIPGSRRGRIAPVGPLQPLAYAGTQFSATAAGYSITNFSYSATGGAVFTAAPVPEPSTWAMMFAGITLLGAMAARRRGQFGQLPRAV
;
A
#
# COMPACT_ATOMS: atom_id res chain seq x y z
N MET A 1 71.42 15.45 -19.10
CA MET A 1 70.50 15.45 -17.95
C MET A 1 70.20 16.90 -17.57
N ARG A 2 69.04 17.44 -17.97
CA ARG A 2 68.48 18.70 -17.46
C ARG A 2 66.98 18.50 -17.33
N GLU A 3 66.52 18.32 -16.11
CA GLU A 3 65.10 18.23 -15.78
C GLU A 3 64.48 19.62 -15.94
N SER A 4 63.71 19.80 -17.02
CA SER A 4 62.90 20.99 -17.25
C SER A 4 61.56 20.80 -16.56
N GLY A 5 61.48 21.18 -15.28
CA GLY A 5 60.23 21.27 -14.52
C GLY A 5 59.27 22.25 -15.18
N ARG A 6 58.32 21.73 -15.97
CA ARG A 6 57.26 22.49 -16.62
C ARG A 6 56.16 22.75 -15.59
N THR A 7 56.29 23.84 -14.84
CA THR A 7 55.21 24.34 -13.98
C THR A 7 54.04 24.75 -14.87
N ILE A 8 52.91 24.02 -14.82
CA ILE A 8 51.70 24.38 -15.55
C ILE A 8 51.02 25.53 -14.80
N PRO A 9 50.99 26.76 -15.36
CA PRO A 9 50.28 27.86 -14.73
C PRO A 9 48.78 27.64 -14.93
N GLY A 10 48.03 27.60 -13.83
CA GLY A 10 46.57 27.78 -13.89
C GLY A 10 45.69 26.54 -13.68
N SER A 11 46.18 25.46 -13.06
CA SER A 11 45.27 24.42 -12.54
C SER A 11 44.51 24.95 -11.31
N ARG A 12 43.51 25.84 -11.52
CA ARG A 12 42.48 26.11 -10.52
C ARG A 12 41.71 24.80 -10.33
N ARG A 13 42.12 24.01 -9.33
CA ARG A 13 41.29 22.93 -8.80
C ARG A 13 40.00 23.57 -8.33
N GLY A 14 38.94 23.49 -9.14
CA GLY A 14 37.62 23.98 -8.80
C GLY A 14 37.23 23.34 -7.48
N ARG A 15 37.12 24.16 -6.43
CA ARG A 15 36.58 23.71 -5.15
C ARG A 15 35.13 23.32 -5.41
N ILE A 16 34.85 22.02 -5.41
CA ILE A 16 33.49 21.52 -5.49
C ILE A 16 32.80 21.97 -4.21
N ALA A 17 31.88 22.94 -4.31
CA ALA A 17 31.11 23.36 -3.16
C ALA A 17 30.23 22.18 -2.71
N PRO A 18 30.15 21.89 -1.40
CA PRO A 18 29.22 20.89 -0.91
C PRO A 18 27.81 21.37 -1.26
N VAL A 19 27.11 20.57 -2.07
CA VAL A 19 25.70 20.81 -2.34
C VAL A 19 24.93 20.50 -1.06
N GLY A 20 24.27 21.53 -0.50
CA GLY A 20 23.36 21.36 0.63
C GLY A 20 22.15 20.50 0.24
N PRO A 21 21.33 20.10 1.23
CA PRO A 21 20.11 19.36 0.94
C PRO A 21 19.22 20.14 -0.03
N LEU A 22 18.67 19.43 -1.01
CA LEU A 22 17.82 20.01 -2.04
C LEU A 22 16.54 20.57 -1.40
N GLN A 23 16.23 21.83 -1.68
CA GLN A 23 15.05 22.49 -1.14
C GLN A 23 13.77 21.80 -1.67
N PRO A 24 12.69 21.64 -0.87
CA PRO A 24 11.45 21.01 -1.31
C PRO A 24 10.86 21.59 -2.61
N LEU A 25 11.06 22.89 -2.84
CA LEU A 25 10.62 23.58 -4.05
C LEU A 25 11.28 23.05 -5.34
N ALA A 26 12.47 22.46 -5.24
CA ALA A 26 13.14 21.80 -6.37
C ALA A 26 12.33 20.62 -6.94
N TYR A 27 11.38 20.09 -6.16
CA TYR A 27 10.50 18.98 -6.54
C TYR A 27 9.06 19.42 -6.86
N ALA A 28 8.76 20.72 -6.85
CA ALA A 28 7.38 21.23 -7.01
C ALA A 28 6.75 20.90 -8.38
N GLY A 29 7.55 20.52 -9.38
CA GLY A 29 7.09 20.11 -10.71
C GLY A 29 7.38 18.66 -11.08
N THR A 30 7.94 17.86 -10.16
CA THR A 30 8.27 16.45 -10.45
C THR A 30 7.05 15.56 -10.23
N GLN A 31 6.82 14.62 -11.15
CA GLN A 31 5.76 13.62 -11.00
C GLN A 31 6.34 12.35 -10.38
N PHE A 32 5.62 11.79 -9.42
CA PHE A 32 5.98 10.53 -8.76
C PHE A 32 4.96 9.46 -9.15
N SER A 33 5.46 8.29 -9.56
CA SER A 33 4.63 7.12 -9.87
C SER A 33 4.95 6.01 -8.90
N ALA A 34 3.91 5.35 -8.39
CA ALA A 34 4.03 4.15 -7.56
C ALA A 34 3.26 3.01 -8.25
N THR A 35 3.84 1.81 -8.25
CA THR A 35 3.24 0.61 -8.82
C THR A 35 3.28 -0.52 -7.79
N ALA A 36 2.23 -1.32 -7.72
CA ALA A 36 2.15 -2.49 -6.85
C ALA A 36 1.63 -3.69 -7.65
N ALA A 37 2.27 -4.84 -7.47
CA ALA A 37 1.80 -6.09 -8.07
C ALA A 37 0.68 -6.68 -7.19
N GLY A 38 -0.51 -6.89 -7.78
CA GLY A 38 -1.64 -7.53 -7.09
C GLY A 38 -2.48 -6.60 -6.19
N TYR A 39 -2.18 -5.31 -6.11
CA TYR A 39 -2.92 -4.34 -5.30
C TYR A 39 -3.18 -3.03 -6.06
N SER A 40 -4.33 -2.40 -5.80
CA SER A 40 -4.64 -1.06 -6.30
C SER A 40 -4.12 0.00 -5.31
N ILE A 41 -3.33 0.95 -5.80
CA ILE A 41 -2.89 2.11 -4.99
C ILE A 41 -3.95 3.20 -5.15
N THR A 42 -4.70 3.46 -4.09
CA THR A 42 -5.67 4.54 -4.00
C THR A 42 -5.11 5.70 -3.16
N ASN A 43 -5.44 6.94 -3.53
CA ASN A 43 -5.08 8.15 -2.77
C ASN A 43 -3.56 8.38 -2.59
N PHE A 44 -2.76 8.07 -3.60
CA PHE A 44 -1.32 8.35 -3.57
C PHE A 44 -1.04 9.83 -3.31
N SER A 45 -0.28 10.11 -2.25
CA SER A 45 0.18 11.46 -1.88
C SER A 45 1.66 11.42 -1.52
N TYR A 46 2.41 12.39 -2.04
CA TYR A 46 3.84 12.54 -1.81
C TYR A 46 4.15 13.97 -1.38
N SER A 47 4.99 14.12 -0.37
CA SER A 47 5.58 15.38 0.07
C SER A 47 7.10 15.25 0.10
N ALA A 48 7.82 16.23 -0.43
CA ALA A 48 9.29 16.24 -0.37
C ALA A 48 9.83 16.30 1.07
N THR A 49 9.04 16.80 2.02
CA THR A 49 9.41 16.89 3.43
C THR A 49 8.92 15.68 4.24
N GLY A 50 7.80 15.07 3.82
CA GLY A 50 7.10 14.02 4.59
C GLY A 50 7.14 12.61 3.97
N GLY A 51 7.67 12.45 2.76
CA GLY A 51 7.70 11.19 2.03
C GLY A 51 6.36 10.82 1.38
N ALA A 52 6.23 9.55 1.01
CA ALA A 52 5.00 8.97 0.46
C ALA A 52 4.19 8.27 1.56
N VAL A 53 2.88 8.49 1.58
CA VAL A 53 1.96 7.82 2.52
C VAL A 53 1.10 6.82 1.74
N PHE A 54 1.04 5.58 2.24
CA PHE A 54 0.23 4.50 1.66
C PHE A 54 -0.73 3.97 2.71
N THR A 55 -2.02 3.95 2.38
CA THR A 55 -3.07 3.34 3.21
C THR A 55 -3.60 2.10 2.51
N ALA A 56 -3.17 0.93 2.97
CA ALA A 56 -3.72 -0.35 2.54
C ALA A 56 -4.93 -0.69 3.43
N ALA A 57 -6.14 -0.53 2.88
CA ALA A 57 -7.34 -1.04 3.53
C ALA A 57 -7.57 -2.49 3.10
N PRO A 58 -7.69 -3.45 4.03
CA PRO A 58 -8.02 -4.82 3.67
C PRO A 58 -9.41 -4.86 3.04
N VAL A 59 -9.49 -5.27 1.78
CA VAL A 59 -10.75 -5.54 1.09
C VAL A 59 -11.17 -6.97 1.44
N PRO A 60 -12.38 -7.20 1.99
CA PRO A 60 -12.84 -8.55 2.29
C PRO A 60 -12.84 -9.40 1.03
N GLU A 61 -12.14 -10.54 1.06
CA GLU A 61 -12.11 -11.47 -0.06
C GLU A 61 -13.52 -11.98 -0.41
N PRO A 62 -13.80 -12.34 -1.66
CA PRO A 62 -15.07 -12.99 -2.02
C PRO A 62 -15.39 -14.23 -1.16
N SER A 63 -14.36 -14.96 -0.74
CA SER A 63 -14.43 -16.10 0.20
C SER A 63 -14.98 -15.70 1.58
N THR A 64 -14.69 -14.49 2.06
CA THR A 64 -15.14 -13.98 3.35
C THR A 64 -16.66 -13.81 3.36
N TRP A 65 -17.22 -13.27 2.28
CA TRP A 65 -18.67 -13.18 2.08
C TRP A 65 -19.30 -14.56 1.95
N ALA A 66 -18.67 -15.47 1.19
CA ALA A 66 -19.15 -16.83 1.04
C ALA A 66 -19.24 -17.56 2.40
N MET A 67 -18.22 -17.42 3.25
CA MET A 67 -18.23 -17.99 4.61
C MET A 67 -19.29 -17.35 5.52
N MET A 68 -19.51 -16.04 5.39
CA MET A 68 -20.60 -15.36 6.10
C MET A 68 -21.96 -15.94 5.70
N PHE A 69 -22.23 -16.05 4.40
CA PHE A 69 -23.49 -16.62 3.91
C PHE A 69 -23.63 -18.10 4.25
N ALA A 70 -22.54 -18.88 4.20
CA ALA A 70 -22.54 -20.27 4.65
C ALA A 70 -22.92 -20.40 6.13
N GLY A 71 -22.40 -19.53 6.99
CA GLY A 71 -22.77 -19.51 8.41
C GLY A 71 -24.25 -19.18 8.63
N ILE A 72 -24.75 -18.13 7.97
CA ILE A 72 -26.16 -17.69 8.07
C ILE A 72 -27.11 -18.79 7.58
N THR A 73 -26.82 -19.38 6.42
CA THR A 73 -27.65 -20.44 5.83
C THR A 73 -27.67 -21.72 6.69
N LEU A 74 -26.53 -22.10 7.25
CA LEU A 74 -26.43 -23.24 8.17
C LEU A 74 -27.31 -23.05 9.41
N LEU A 75 -27.24 -21.87 10.04
CA LEU A 75 -28.05 -21.52 11.20
C LEU A 75 -29.55 -21.52 10.86
N GLY A 76 -29.93 -20.95 9.71
CA GLY A 76 -31.31 -20.96 9.22
C GLY A 76 -31.84 -22.37 8.99
N ALA A 77 -31.04 -23.25 8.38
CA ALA A 77 -31.40 -24.65 8.15
C ALA A 77 -31.58 -25.43 9.46
N MET A 78 -30.71 -25.21 10.46
CA MET A 78 -30.87 -25.81 11.79
C MET A 78 -32.15 -25.35 12.49
N ALA A 79 -32.47 -24.05 12.43
CA ALA A 79 -33.68 -23.51 13.04
C ALA A 79 -34.95 -24.06 12.38
N ALA A 80 -34.97 -24.17 11.05
CA ALA A 80 -36.09 -24.74 10.31
C ALA A 80 -36.34 -26.21 10.68
N ARG A 81 -35.28 -27.00 10.82
CA ARG A 81 -35.36 -28.42 11.24
C ARG A 81 -35.98 -28.59 12.64
N ARG A 82 -35.59 -27.74 13.59
CA ARG A 82 -36.13 -27.78 14.96
C ARG A 82 -37.63 -27.43 15.02
N ARG A 83 -38.09 -26.51 14.16
CA ARG A 83 -39.50 -26.11 14.10
C ARG A 83 -40.40 -27.21 13.52
N GLY A 84 -39.91 -28.00 12.56
CA GLY A 84 -40.66 -29.13 11.99
C GLY A 84 -40.92 -30.27 12.99
N GLN A 85 -40.06 -30.44 13.99
CA GLN A 85 -40.19 -31.51 15.00
C GLN A 85 -41.27 -31.23 16.06
N PHE A 86 -41.58 -29.95 16.33
CA PHE A 86 -42.63 -29.57 17.30
C PHE A 86 -44.06 -29.73 16.76
N GLY A 87 -44.25 -29.94 15.45
CA GLY A 87 -45.57 -30.12 14.83
C GLY A 87 -46.11 -31.54 14.85
N GLN A 88 -45.32 -32.54 15.30
CA GLN A 88 -45.69 -33.96 15.28
C GLN A 88 -46.15 -34.51 16.65
N LEU A 89 -46.60 -33.66 17.57
CA LEU A 89 -47.24 -34.18 18.78
C LEU A 89 -48.58 -34.85 18.39
N PRO A 90 -48.78 -36.15 18.70
CA PRO A 90 -50.01 -36.84 18.39
C PRO A 90 -51.18 -36.15 19.10
N ARG A 91 -52.20 -35.76 18.34
CA ARG A 91 -53.47 -35.29 18.91
C ARG A 91 -54.15 -36.49 19.55
N ALA A 92 -54.07 -36.55 20.88
CA ALA A 92 -54.89 -37.45 21.67
C ALA A 92 -56.37 -37.08 21.43
N VAL A 93 -57.12 -38.09 20.98
CA VAL A 93 -58.59 -38.12 20.91
C VAL A 93 -59.14 -38.37 22.31
#